data_AF-A0RVX1-F1
#
_entry.id   AF-A0RVX1-F1
#
_cell.length_a   1.000
_cell.length_b   1.000
_cell.length_c   1.000
_cell.angle_alpha   90.00
_cell.angle_beta   90.00
_cell.angle_gamma   90.00
#
_symmetry.space_group_name_H-M   'P 1'
#
loop_
_entity.id
_entity.type
_entity.pdbx_description
1 polymer ?
#
loop_
_entity_poly.entity_id
_entity_poly.type
_entity_poly.pdbx_seq_one_letter_code
_entity_poly.pdbx_strand_id
1 'polypeptide(L)'
;MEHKLAGFIKYLEGKGMLDFGAIDYTTKICSDEDFDNQTRLRRYVGLAEEFGLGRKYKLKNRGRSWRKLIKEYHGADFNRSEGWRMLMGDYREIAENRRELYDPVEAHLPESFREEEFLALVEGKDDDWLYVATEALKLAIDERWNENLIDSVECLASKMVKGEYTPYTKEYIVGVVGDLEAAGLVKVPVPQA
;
A
#
# COMPACT_ATOMS: atom_id res chain seq x y z
N MET A 1 12.18 19.90 -6.74
CA MET A 1 11.48 18.61 -6.98
C MET A 1 11.51 17.83 -5.66
N GLU A 2 11.03 18.49 -4.60
CA GLU A 2 11.39 18.22 -3.21
C GLU A 2 10.37 17.27 -2.57
N HIS A 3 10.89 16.24 -1.91
CA HIS A 3 10.24 15.38 -0.90
C HIS A 3 8.73 15.06 -1.04
N LYS A 4 8.27 14.63 -2.22
CA LYS A 4 6.88 14.14 -2.43
C LYS A 4 6.41 13.11 -1.38
N LEU A 5 7.29 12.21 -0.96
CA LEU A 5 6.96 11.24 0.09
C LEU A 5 6.80 11.90 1.47
N ALA A 6 7.66 12.85 1.84
CA ALA A 6 7.51 13.59 3.10
C ALA A 6 6.22 14.41 3.13
N GLY A 7 5.89 15.08 2.02
CA GLY A 7 4.62 15.80 1.88
C GLY A 7 3.39 14.88 2.01
N PHE A 8 3.47 13.66 1.47
CA PHE A 8 2.41 12.66 1.64
C PHE A 8 2.34 12.09 3.07
N ILE A 9 3.49 11.83 3.71
CA ILE A 9 3.54 11.39 5.11
C ILE A 9 2.93 12.47 6.01
N LYS A 10 3.30 13.75 5.85
CA LYS A 10 2.68 14.87 6.58
C LYS A 10 1.18 14.98 6.33
N TYR A 11 0.75 14.74 5.10
CA TYR A 11 -0.67 14.69 4.78
C TYR A 11 -1.39 13.59 5.57
N LEU A 12 -0.86 12.36 5.60
CA LEU A 12 -1.44 11.25 6.36
C LEU A 12 -1.44 11.52 7.88
N GLU A 13 -0.37 12.11 8.41
CA GLU A 13 -0.33 12.56 9.82
C GLU A 13 -1.42 13.60 10.11
N GLY A 14 -1.58 14.59 9.24
CA GLY A 14 -2.60 15.63 9.37
C GLY A 14 -4.04 15.10 9.33
N LYS A 15 -4.26 13.91 8.76
CA LYS A 15 -5.55 13.20 8.74
C LYS A 15 -5.68 12.18 9.88
N GLY A 16 -4.67 12.03 10.75
CA GLY A 16 -4.66 11.05 11.84
C GLY A 16 -4.58 9.59 11.35
N MET A 17 -4.08 9.37 10.13
CA MET A 17 -4.01 8.04 9.50
C MET A 17 -2.65 7.36 9.71
N LEU A 18 -1.64 8.12 10.12
CA LEU A 18 -0.27 7.66 10.34
C LEU A 18 0.35 8.51 11.46
N ASP A 19 1.21 7.92 12.28
CA ASP A 19 2.05 8.66 13.23
C ASP A 19 3.52 8.48 12.85
N PHE A 20 4.12 9.46 12.18
CA PHE A 20 5.54 9.45 11.82
C PHE A 20 6.43 9.92 12.99
N GLY A 21 5.84 10.46 14.06
CA GLY A 21 6.51 10.87 15.29
C GLY A 21 6.84 9.71 16.23
N ALA A 22 6.06 8.63 16.21
CA ALA A 22 6.32 7.40 16.98
C ALA A 22 7.65 6.72 16.61
N ILE A 23 8.28 7.14 15.51
CA ILE A 23 9.29 6.38 14.79
C ILE A 23 10.69 6.90 15.14
N ASP A 24 11.26 6.34 16.20
CA ASP A 24 12.57 6.74 16.74
C ASP A 24 13.72 5.89 16.17
N TYR A 25 14.23 6.29 15.01
CA TYR A 25 15.42 5.68 14.41
C TYR A 25 16.74 6.08 15.08
N THR A 26 16.74 6.89 16.14
CA THR A 26 17.95 7.12 16.94
C THR A 26 18.27 5.90 17.82
N THR A 27 17.29 5.04 18.06
CA THR A 27 17.47 3.78 18.76
C THR A 27 17.78 2.64 17.78
N LYS A 28 18.70 1.75 18.14
CA LYS A 28 19.14 0.62 17.30
C LYS A 28 18.06 -0.48 17.13
N ILE A 29 16.91 -0.34 17.77
CA ILE A 29 15.85 -1.35 17.83
C ILE A 29 14.56 -0.69 17.34
N CYS A 30 14.03 -1.18 16.23
CA CYS A 30 12.71 -0.81 15.71
C CYS A 30 11.67 -1.24 16.74
N SER A 31 10.84 -0.30 17.22
CA SER A 31 9.70 -0.66 18.08
C SER A 31 8.63 -1.42 17.26
N ASP A 32 7.72 -2.13 17.93
CA ASP A 32 6.57 -2.74 17.24
C ASP A 32 5.70 -1.67 16.57
N GLU A 33 5.54 -0.51 17.22
CA GLU A 33 4.81 0.65 16.72
C GLU A 33 5.48 1.24 15.45
N ASP A 34 6.80 1.24 15.38
CA ASP A 34 7.55 1.66 14.19
C ASP A 34 7.29 0.72 13.02
N PHE A 35 7.26 -0.58 13.29
CA PHE A 35 7.04 -1.61 12.28
C PHE A 35 5.61 -1.53 11.73
N ASP A 36 4.64 -1.30 12.61
CA ASP A 36 3.24 -1.14 12.25
C ASP A 36 3.03 0.11 11.39
N ASN A 37 3.58 1.26 11.81
CA ASN A 37 3.52 2.49 11.03
C ASN A 37 4.19 2.37 9.65
N GLN A 38 5.36 1.71 9.57
CA GLN A 38 6.02 1.44 8.28
C GLN A 38 5.15 0.57 7.37
N THR A 39 4.53 -0.46 7.94
CA THR A 39 3.65 -1.36 7.20
C THR A 39 2.39 -0.64 6.73
N ARG A 40 1.82 0.23 7.57
CA ARG A 40 0.65 1.05 7.25
C ARG A 40 0.95 2.08 6.16
N LEU A 41 2.07 2.81 6.27
CA LEU A 41 2.53 3.73 5.23
C LEU A 41 2.69 3.01 3.88
N ARG A 42 3.31 1.82 3.87
CA ARG A 42 3.46 1.02 2.65
C ARG A 42 2.11 0.74 2.00
N ARG A 43 1.10 0.41 2.80
CA ARG A 43 -0.25 0.12 2.29
C ARG A 43 -0.92 1.38 1.75
N TYR A 44 -0.86 2.51 2.47
CA TYR A 44 -1.40 3.78 1.98
C TYR A 44 -0.73 4.25 0.70
N VAL A 45 0.61 4.16 0.60
CA VAL A 45 1.31 4.51 -0.65
C VAL A 45 0.85 3.63 -1.79
N GLY A 46 0.72 2.31 -1.58
CA GLY A 46 0.24 1.38 -2.59
C GLY A 46 -1.17 1.70 -3.10
N LEU A 47 -2.07 2.10 -2.21
CA LEU A 47 -3.43 2.53 -2.55
C LEU A 47 -3.43 3.88 -3.25
N ALA A 48 -2.74 4.88 -2.68
CA ALA A 48 -2.69 6.26 -3.17
C ALA A 48 -2.08 6.38 -4.58
N GLU A 49 -1.24 5.43 -5.01
CA GLU A 49 -0.75 5.37 -6.38
C GLU A 49 -1.88 5.22 -7.41
N GLU A 50 -2.96 4.49 -7.08
CA GLU A 50 -4.14 4.33 -7.95
C GLU A 50 -5.01 5.61 -7.98
N PHE A 51 -4.75 6.56 -7.07
CA PHE A 51 -5.40 7.86 -7.00
C PHE A 51 -4.54 9.01 -7.52
N GLY A 52 -3.33 8.76 -8.02
CA GLY A 52 -2.53 9.77 -8.72
C GLY A 52 -1.41 10.42 -7.92
N LEU A 53 -0.96 9.81 -6.82
CA LEU A 53 0.16 10.31 -5.99
C LEU A 53 1.49 10.41 -6.77
N GLY A 54 1.59 9.69 -7.89
CA GLY A 54 2.70 9.74 -8.82
C GLY A 54 3.83 8.75 -8.47
N ARG A 55 4.22 7.93 -9.44
CA ARG A 55 5.23 6.87 -9.28
C ARG A 55 6.66 7.45 -9.22
N LYS A 56 7.16 7.80 -8.03
CA LYS A 56 8.60 8.06 -7.83
C LYS A 56 9.42 6.78 -8.08
N TYR A 57 8.85 5.61 -7.77
CA TYR A 57 9.50 4.30 -7.88
C TYR A 57 9.29 3.60 -9.23
N LYS A 58 9.42 4.33 -10.33
CA LYS A 58 9.60 3.71 -11.65
C LYS A 58 10.95 2.97 -11.65
N LEU A 59 10.92 1.66 -11.41
CA LEU A 59 12.06 0.78 -11.67
C LEU A 59 12.66 1.12 -13.04
N LYS A 60 13.99 1.24 -13.13
CA LYS A 60 14.75 1.78 -14.28
C LYS A 60 14.57 1.03 -15.62
N ASN A 61 13.60 0.13 -15.75
CA ASN A 61 13.20 -0.47 -17.01
C ASN A 61 12.10 0.35 -17.67
N ARG A 62 12.53 1.24 -18.58
CA ARG A 62 11.77 1.89 -19.68
C ARG A 62 10.25 1.66 -19.63
N GLY A 63 9.53 2.55 -18.94
CA GLY A 63 8.09 2.77 -19.16
C GLY A 63 7.14 1.61 -18.81
N ARG A 64 7.54 0.65 -17.96
CA ARG A 64 6.62 -0.43 -17.54
C ARG A 64 5.88 -0.06 -16.26
N SER A 65 4.56 -0.25 -16.25
CA SER A 65 3.74 -0.08 -15.05
C SER A 65 4.10 -1.12 -13.99
N TRP A 66 3.90 -0.80 -12.71
CA TRP A 66 3.98 -1.77 -11.60
C TRP A 66 3.20 -3.06 -11.93
N ARG A 67 2.03 -2.87 -12.58
CA ARG A 67 1.19 -3.93 -13.15
C ARG A 67 1.91 -4.85 -14.16
N LYS A 68 2.69 -4.30 -15.09
CA LYS A 68 3.40 -5.06 -16.14
C LYS A 68 4.62 -5.82 -15.62
N LEU A 69 5.25 -5.33 -14.56
CA LEU A 69 6.36 -6.01 -13.89
C LEU A 69 5.86 -7.21 -13.08
N ILE A 70 4.73 -7.09 -12.38
CA ILE A 70 4.09 -8.21 -11.69
C ILE A 70 3.77 -9.35 -12.68
N LYS A 71 3.14 -9.04 -13.82
CA LYS A 71 2.80 -10.01 -14.89
C LYS A 71 4.03 -10.75 -15.48
N GLU A 72 5.19 -10.12 -15.51
CA GLU A 72 6.43 -10.68 -16.09
C GLU A 72 7.24 -11.54 -15.08
N TYR A 73 7.03 -11.34 -13.78
CA TYR A 73 7.76 -12.02 -12.69
C TYR A 73 7.04 -13.23 -12.06
N HIS A 74 5.79 -13.51 -12.41
CA HIS A 74 5.05 -14.68 -11.90
C HIS A 74 5.56 -16.06 -12.39
N GLY A 75 6.73 -16.12 -13.04
CA GLY A 75 7.40 -17.36 -13.44
C GLY A 75 8.70 -17.69 -12.69
N ALA A 76 9.23 -16.79 -11.86
CA ALA A 76 10.41 -17.07 -11.03
C ALA A 76 10.51 -16.07 -9.86
N ASP A 77 10.54 -16.60 -8.65
CA ASP A 77 10.91 -15.94 -7.39
C ASP A 77 10.18 -14.63 -7.06
N PHE A 78 9.13 -14.78 -6.24
CA PHE A 78 8.41 -13.76 -5.50
C PHE A 78 9.33 -13.12 -4.44
N ASN A 79 10.39 -12.45 -4.88
CA ASN A 79 11.38 -11.81 -4.03
C ASN A 79 11.89 -10.49 -4.64
N ARG A 80 11.01 -9.51 -4.82
CA ARG A 80 11.38 -8.13 -5.23
C ARG A 80 10.52 -7.12 -4.47
N SER A 81 10.84 -6.67 -3.26
CA SER A 81 12.12 -6.28 -2.63
C SER A 81 12.77 -5.01 -3.20
N GLU A 82 12.40 -4.49 -4.37
CA GLU A 82 13.07 -3.28 -4.91
C GLU A 82 12.24 -2.01 -4.73
N GLY A 83 10.97 -1.98 -5.17
CA GLY A 83 10.08 -0.84 -4.88
C GLY A 83 9.84 -0.66 -3.38
N TRP A 84 9.71 -1.76 -2.64
CA TRP A 84 9.65 -1.73 -1.17
C TRP A 84 10.97 -1.23 -0.56
N ARG A 85 12.13 -1.74 -0.98
CA ARG A 85 13.43 -1.27 -0.47
C ARG A 85 13.68 0.20 -0.82
N MET A 86 13.19 0.69 -1.96
CA MET A 86 13.28 2.11 -2.31
C MET A 86 12.34 2.97 -1.47
N LEU A 87 11.08 2.56 -1.27
CA LEU A 87 10.16 3.24 -0.37
C LEU A 87 10.71 3.27 1.05
N MET A 88 11.19 2.14 1.56
CA MET A 88 11.82 2.04 2.88
C MET A 88 13.13 2.81 2.96
N GLY A 89 13.89 2.88 1.87
CA GLY A 89 15.12 3.67 1.78
C GLY A 89 14.84 5.17 1.87
N ASP A 90 13.90 5.67 1.06
CA ASP A 90 13.45 7.06 1.10
C ASP A 90 12.84 7.40 2.46
N TYR A 91 12.04 6.49 3.00
CA TYR A 91 11.42 6.63 4.32
C TYR A 91 12.46 6.76 5.43
N ARG A 92 13.47 5.88 5.41
CA ARG A 92 14.59 5.91 6.35
C ARG A 92 15.41 7.18 6.21
N GLU A 93 15.67 7.62 4.98
CA GLU A 93 16.40 8.87 4.71
C GLU A 93 15.66 10.08 5.29
N ILE A 94 14.34 10.16 5.11
CA ILE A 94 13.49 11.22 5.67
C ILE A 94 13.54 11.20 7.19
N ALA A 95 13.50 10.02 7.82
CA ALA A 95 13.52 9.92 9.27
C ALA A 95 14.91 10.28 9.86
N GLU A 96 16.00 9.79 9.26
CA GLU A 96 17.37 10.08 9.69
C GLU A 96 17.74 11.57 9.50
N ASN A 97 17.14 12.25 8.52
CA ASN A 97 17.38 13.67 8.22
C ASN A 97 16.09 14.50 8.39
N ARG A 98 15.33 14.24 9.47
CA ARG A 98 13.99 14.83 9.69
C ARG A 98 13.99 16.36 9.62
N ARG A 99 14.98 17.01 10.25
CA ARG A 99 15.06 18.48 10.30
C ARG A 99 15.23 19.10 8.93
N GLU A 100 15.90 18.41 8.02
CA GLU A 100 16.20 18.89 6.68
C GLU A 100 15.15 18.46 5.65
N LEU A 101 14.62 17.24 5.76
CA LEU A 101 13.79 16.62 4.71
C LEU A 101 12.31 16.50 5.08
N TYR A 102 11.96 16.65 6.36
CA TYR A 102 10.59 16.51 6.85
C TYR A 102 10.05 17.82 7.41
N ASP A 103 10.66 18.36 8.45
CA ASP A 103 10.20 19.54 9.19
C ASP A 103 9.88 20.75 8.28
N PRO A 104 10.70 21.11 7.27
CA PRO A 104 10.42 22.27 6.41
C PRO A 104 9.38 22.00 5.30
N VAL A 105 8.99 20.75 5.07
CA VAL A 105 8.04 20.38 4.01
C VAL A 105 6.61 20.65 4.48
N GLU A 106 5.73 21.17 3.64
CA GLU A 106 4.30 21.24 3.94
C GLU A 106 3.58 19.97 3.49
N ALA A 107 2.42 19.67 4.09
CA ALA A 107 1.54 18.63 3.59
C ALA A 107 1.13 19.00 2.15
N HIS A 108 1.60 18.21 1.18
CA HIS A 108 1.40 18.53 -0.23
C HIS A 108 1.10 17.27 -1.03
N LEU A 109 0.01 17.34 -1.79
CA LEU A 109 -0.43 16.33 -2.72
C LEU A 109 -0.29 16.88 -4.14
N PRO A 110 0.11 16.06 -5.14
CA PRO A 110 0.16 16.54 -6.51
C PRO A 110 -1.27 16.85 -6.99
N GLU A 111 -1.42 17.84 -7.87
CA GLU A 111 -2.74 18.25 -8.40
C GLU A 111 -3.51 17.11 -9.09
N SER A 112 -2.79 16.11 -9.61
CA SER A 112 -3.38 14.91 -10.21
C SER A 112 -3.95 13.92 -9.19
N PHE A 113 -3.73 14.13 -7.89
CA PHE A 113 -4.19 13.24 -6.85
C PHE A 113 -5.67 13.47 -6.54
N ARG A 114 -6.44 12.39 -6.64
CA ARG A 114 -7.88 12.36 -6.39
C ARG A 114 -8.11 12.15 -4.89
N GLU A 115 -7.84 13.19 -4.10
CA GLU A 115 -7.86 13.15 -2.62
C GLU A 115 -9.20 12.66 -2.08
N GLU A 116 -10.31 13.23 -2.55
CA GLU A 116 -11.65 12.91 -2.06
C GLU A 116 -12.00 11.43 -2.28
N GLU A 117 -11.65 10.88 -3.45
CA GLU A 117 -11.89 9.47 -3.76
C GLU A 117 -10.99 8.54 -2.93
N PHE A 118 -9.74 8.93 -2.69
CA PHE A 118 -8.83 8.18 -1.83
C PHE A 118 -9.36 8.12 -0.39
N LEU A 119 -9.73 9.27 0.18
CA LEU A 119 -10.26 9.35 1.55
C LEU A 119 -11.56 8.56 1.69
N ALA A 120 -12.48 8.69 0.73
CA ALA A 120 -13.74 7.93 0.73
C ALA A 120 -13.51 6.41 0.80
N LEU A 121 -12.39 5.93 0.24
CA LEU A 121 -12.04 4.51 0.29
C LEU A 121 -11.35 4.11 1.61
N VAL A 122 -10.40 4.92 2.11
CA VAL A 122 -9.45 4.47 3.14
C VAL A 122 -9.63 5.10 4.52
N GLU A 123 -10.45 6.15 4.66
CA GLU A 123 -10.70 6.79 5.94
C GLU A 123 -11.45 5.86 6.91
N GLY A 124 -10.97 5.77 8.16
CA GLY A 124 -11.54 4.90 9.19
C GLY A 124 -11.28 3.39 8.99
N LYS A 125 -10.55 2.99 7.94
CA LYS A 125 -10.18 1.58 7.70
C LYS A 125 -9.01 1.16 8.59
N ASP A 126 -9.08 -0.06 9.11
CA ASP A 126 -8.05 -0.66 9.96
C ASP A 126 -6.91 -1.28 9.13
N ASP A 127 -5.87 -1.75 9.82
CA ASP A 127 -4.68 -2.34 9.18
C ASP A 127 -4.97 -3.63 8.43
N ASP A 128 -5.96 -4.37 8.89
CA ASP A 128 -6.46 -5.61 8.30
C ASP A 128 -7.14 -5.33 6.95
N TRP A 129 -7.99 -4.30 6.90
CA TRP A 129 -8.62 -3.83 5.68
C TRP A 129 -7.56 -3.36 4.69
N LEU A 130 -6.61 -2.54 5.13
CA LEU A 130 -5.52 -2.03 4.28
C LEU A 130 -4.65 -3.17 3.74
N TYR A 131 -4.41 -4.20 4.55
CA TYR A 131 -3.70 -5.40 4.14
C TYR A 131 -4.45 -6.13 3.02
N VAL A 132 -5.69 -6.55 3.29
CA VAL A 132 -6.52 -7.29 2.33
C VAL A 132 -6.71 -6.48 1.04
N ALA A 133 -6.96 -5.18 1.15
CA ALA A 133 -7.15 -4.29 0.00
C ALA A 133 -5.91 -4.26 -0.90
N THR A 134 -4.72 -4.14 -0.30
CA THR A 134 -3.47 -4.11 -1.07
C THR A 134 -3.12 -5.47 -1.68
N GLU A 135 -3.44 -6.60 -1.04
CA GLU A 135 -3.28 -7.93 -1.65
C GLU A 135 -4.26 -8.15 -2.81
N ALA A 136 -5.52 -7.73 -2.64
CA ALA A 136 -6.52 -7.79 -3.70
C ALA A 136 -6.10 -6.97 -4.92
N LEU A 137 -5.62 -5.75 -4.72
CA LEU A 137 -5.08 -4.93 -5.83
C LEU A 137 -3.89 -5.60 -6.52
N LYS A 138 -2.97 -6.22 -5.77
CA LYS A 138 -1.84 -6.94 -6.36
C LYS A 138 -2.28 -8.10 -7.24
N LEU A 139 -3.30 -8.83 -6.82
CA LEU A 139 -3.81 -9.99 -7.54
C LEU A 139 -4.67 -9.60 -8.74
N ALA A 140 -5.53 -8.59 -8.61
CA ALA A 140 -6.41 -8.09 -9.68
C ALA A 140 -5.63 -7.52 -10.89
N ILE A 141 -4.33 -7.27 -10.73
CA ILE A 141 -3.43 -6.87 -11.81
C ILE A 141 -3.20 -7.97 -12.85
N ASP A 142 -3.22 -9.24 -12.44
CA ASP A 142 -3.03 -10.38 -13.32
C ASP A 142 -4.38 -11.07 -13.53
N GLU A 143 -4.91 -10.97 -14.75
CA GLU A 143 -6.21 -11.49 -15.17
C GLU A 143 -6.42 -12.96 -14.79
N ARG A 144 -5.34 -13.76 -14.68
CA ARG A 144 -5.40 -15.17 -14.23
C ARG A 144 -5.91 -15.33 -12.81
N TRP A 145 -5.64 -14.37 -11.94
CA TRP A 145 -6.08 -14.38 -10.55
C TRP A 145 -7.40 -13.65 -10.37
N ASN A 146 -7.82 -12.86 -11.36
CA ASN A 146 -9.03 -12.06 -11.29
C ASN A 146 -10.30 -12.92 -11.30
N GLU A 147 -10.27 -14.09 -11.96
CA GLU A 147 -11.39 -15.05 -11.97
C GLU A 147 -11.68 -15.66 -10.59
N ASN A 148 -10.68 -15.74 -9.71
CA ASN A 148 -10.80 -16.30 -8.36
C ASN A 148 -10.20 -15.33 -7.32
N LEU A 149 -10.40 -14.01 -7.50
CA LEU A 149 -9.70 -12.98 -6.73
C LEU A 149 -9.90 -13.16 -5.22
N ILE A 150 -11.14 -13.39 -4.79
CA ILE A 150 -11.49 -13.59 -3.37
C ILE A 150 -10.74 -14.79 -2.79
N ASP A 151 -10.82 -15.96 -3.44
CA ASP A 151 -10.16 -17.19 -2.96
C ASP A 151 -8.62 -17.06 -2.96
N SER A 152 -8.09 -16.28 -3.89
CA SER A 152 -6.65 -16.03 -4.01
C SER A 152 -6.16 -15.11 -2.89
N VAL A 153 -6.93 -14.07 -2.57
CA VAL A 153 -6.67 -13.19 -1.43
C VAL A 153 -6.78 -13.97 -0.12
N GLU A 154 -7.84 -14.79 0.03
CA GLU A 154 -8.03 -15.66 1.21
C GLU A 154 -6.83 -16.60 1.42
N CYS A 155 -6.37 -17.25 0.35
CA CYS A 155 -5.20 -18.13 0.39
C CYS A 155 -3.91 -17.41 0.80
N LEU A 156 -3.69 -16.17 0.33
CA LEU A 156 -2.52 -15.38 0.72
C LEU A 156 -2.62 -14.87 2.16
N ALA A 157 -3.77 -14.33 2.53
CA ALA A 157 -4.00 -13.76 3.85
C ALA A 157 -3.91 -14.83 4.95
N SER A 158 -4.38 -16.05 4.66
CA SER A 158 -4.29 -17.20 5.55
C SER A 158 -2.85 -17.66 5.83
N LYS A 159 -1.91 -17.41 4.91
CA LYS A 159 -0.49 -17.80 5.09
C LYS A 159 0.28 -16.85 6.02
N MET A 160 -0.25 -15.67 6.27
CA MET A 160 0.41 -14.64 7.10
C MET A 160 0.00 -14.72 8.58
N VAL A 161 -1.11 -15.39 8.89
CA VAL A 161 -1.55 -15.64 10.27
C VAL A 161 -0.79 -16.85 10.82
N LYS A 162 0.12 -16.62 11.77
CA LYS A 162 0.74 -17.72 12.54
C LYS A 162 -0.12 -18.01 13.78
N GLY A 163 -0.67 -19.22 13.89
CA GLY A 163 -1.40 -19.68 15.08
C GLY A 163 -2.86 -20.07 14.81
N GLU A 164 -3.63 -20.32 15.87
CA GLU A 164 -5.04 -20.76 15.82
C GLU A 164 -6.05 -19.63 15.49
N TYR A 165 -5.58 -18.44 15.13
CA TYR A 165 -6.45 -17.34 14.73
C TYR A 165 -7.08 -17.66 13.36
N THR A 166 -8.40 -17.63 13.32
CA THR A 166 -9.14 -17.86 12.07
C THR A 166 -8.77 -16.75 11.10
N PRO A 167 -8.26 -17.08 9.90
CA PRO A 167 -7.86 -16.07 8.94
C PRO A 167 -9.10 -15.28 8.49
N TYR A 168 -8.88 -14.03 8.08
CA TYR A 168 -9.88 -13.12 7.51
C TYR A 168 -11.02 -13.89 6.84
N THR A 169 -12.25 -13.74 7.35
CA THR A 169 -13.38 -14.51 6.81
C THR A 169 -13.58 -14.17 5.34
N LYS A 170 -14.07 -15.15 4.57
CA LYS A 170 -14.37 -14.91 3.16
C LYS A 170 -15.35 -13.75 2.99
N GLU A 171 -16.31 -13.61 3.89
CA GLU A 171 -17.25 -12.48 3.92
C GLU A 171 -16.54 -11.14 4.11
N TYR A 172 -15.53 -11.07 4.98
CA TYR A 172 -14.72 -9.88 5.17
C TYR A 172 -13.96 -9.52 3.89
N ILE A 173 -13.28 -10.50 3.29
CA ILE A 173 -12.53 -10.30 2.04
C ILE A 173 -13.46 -9.85 0.91
N VAL A 174 -14.66 -10.45 0.80
CA VAL A 174 -15.70 -10.01 -0.15
C VAL A 174 -16.06 -8.55 0.08
N GLY A 175 -16.24 -8.12 1.33
CA GLY A 175 -16.51 -6.71 1.66
C GLY A 175 -15.39 -5.79 1.19
N VAL A 176 -14.13 -6.12 1.49
CA VAL A 176 -12.97 -5.32 1.07
C VAL A 176 -12.86 -5.25 -0.46
N VAL A 177 -13.01 -6.38 -1.15
CA VAL A 177 -12.97 -6.43 -2.62
C VAL A 177 -14.14 -5.65 -3.22
N GLY A 178 -15.32 -5.68 -2.60
CA GLY A 178 -16.48 -4.87 -2.98
C GLY A 178 -16.22 -3.36 -2.87
N ASP A 179 -15.58 -2.91 -1.79
CA ASP A 179 -15.15 -1.51 -1.63
C ASP A 179 -14.21 -1.09 -2.78
N LEU A 180 -13.24 -1.95 -3.13
CA LEU A 180 -12.30 -1.70 -4.23
C LEU A 180 -12.98 -1.69 -5.62
N GLU A 181 -13.98 -2.55 -5.81
CA GLU A 181 -14.76 -2.59 -7.05
C GLU A 181 -15.63 -1.33 -7.19
N ALA A 182 -16.27 -0.89 -6.10
CA ALA A 182 -17.04 0.36 -6.07
C ALA A 182 -16.16 1.58 -6.36
N ALA A 183 -14.89 1.56 -5.91
CA ALA A 183 -13.89 2.57 -6.24
C ALA A 183 -13.29 2.42 -7.66
N GLY A 184 -13.73 1.43 -8.44
CA GLY A 184 -13.27 1.18 -9.81
C GLY A 184 -11.84 0.66 -9.91
N LEU A 185 -11.27 0.16 -8.82
CA LEU A 185 -9.87 -0.27 -8.75
C LEU A 185 -9.67 -1.74 -9.17
N VAL A 186 -10.69 -2.58 -8.95
CA VAL A 186 -10.74 -3.98 -9.37
C VAL A 186 -12.03 -4.26 -10.14
N LYS A 187 -12.09 -5.41 -10.83
CA LYS A 187 -13.31 -5.89 -11.48
C LYS A 187 -13.50 -7.36 -11.14
N VAL A 188 -14.56 -7.70 -10.42
CA VAL A 188 -14.83 -9.09 -10.08
C VAL A 188 -15.76 -9.68 -11.14
N PRO A 189 -15.34 -10.70 -11.91
CA PRO A 189 -16.24 -11.35 -12.83
C PRO A 189 -17.33 -12.08 -12.02
N VAL A 190 -18.59 -11.76 -12.30
CA VAL A 190 -19.73 -12.50 -11.75
C VAL A 190 -19.73 -13.90 -12.37
N PRO A 191 -19.76 -14.99 -11.57
CA PRO A 191 -19.89 -16.33 -12.13
C PRO A 191 -21.15 -16.39 -13.00
N GLN A 192 -21.02 -16.80 -14.25
CA GLN A 192 -22.20 -17.12 -15.05
C GLN A 192 -22.87 -18.35 -14.42
N ALA A 193 -24.13 -18.15 -14.01
CA ALA A 193 -24.99 -19.19 -13.43
C ALA A 193 -25.34 -20.28 -14.45
#